data_AF-A0A934XVC9-F1
#
_entry.id   AF-A0A934XVC9-F1
#
_cell.length_a   1.000
_cell.length_b   1.000
_cell.length_c   1.000
_cell.angle_alpha   90.00
_cell.angle_beta   90.00
_cell.angle_gamma   90.00
#
_symmetry.space_group_name_H-M   'P 1'
#
loop_
_entity.id
_entity.type
_entity.pdbx_description
1 polymer ?
#
loop_
_entity_poly.entity_id
_entity_poly.type
_entity_poly.pdbx_seq_one_letter_code
_entity_poly.pdbx_strand_id
1 'polypeptide(L)' 'MLPLTHADSQFILYVHQWPLRWYDRLIWALFGFGPMQPGEVEADFGPHFYIEKLMENCCGSGFLAGEAAYLMARKGGTA' A
#
# COMPACT_ATOMS: atom_id res chain seq x y z
N MET A 1 -15.74 -14.56 -13.92
CA MET A 1 -15.12 -14.20 -12.62
C MET A 1 -13.70 -13.73 -12.87
N LEU A 2 -13.28 -12.60 -12.29
CA LEU A 2 -11.89 -12.15 -12.34
C LEU A 2 -11.10 -12.88 -11.23
N PRO A 3 -9.88 -13.37 -11.48
CA PRO A 3 -9.05 -14.03 -10.46
C PRO A 3 -8.86 -13.18 -9.19
N LEU A 4 -8.89 -11.85 -9.37
CA LEU A 4 -8.81 -10.83 -8.33
C LEU A 4 -10.02 -10.77 -7.37
N THR A 5 -11.12 -11.43 -7.73
CA THR A 5 -12.40 -11.34 -6.98
C THR A 5 -12.75 -12.59 -6.19
N HIS A 6 -11.96 -13.67 -6.30
CA HIS A 6 -12.22 -14.89 -5.55
C HIS A 6 -11.91 -14.68 -4.06
N ALA A 7 -12.74 -15.26 -3.18
CA ALA A 7 -12.47 -15.30 -1.76
C ALA A 7 -11.13 -16.00 -1.50
N ASP A 8 -10.36 -15.58 -0.51
CA ASP A 8 -9.07 -16.20 -0.16
C ASP A 8 -7.95 -16.04 -1.21
N SER A 9 -8.17 -15.30 -2.31
CA SER A 9 -7.08 -14.88 -3.20
C SER A 9 -6.06 -14.06 -2.41
N GLN A 10 -4.78 -14.41 -2.58
CA GLN A 10 -3.65 -13.74 -1.94
C GLN A 10 -2.89 -12.86 -2.93
N PHE A 11 -2.48 -11.69 -2.45
CA PHE A 11 -1.74 -10.68 -3.22
C PHE A 11 -0.56 -10.19 -2.40
N ILE A 12 0.55 -9.90 -3.08
CA ILE A 12 1.64 -9.13 -2.49
C ILE A 12 1.52 -7.72 -3.06
N LEU A 13 1.34 -6.74 -2.17
CA LEU A 13 1.39 -5.33 -2.50
C LEU A 13 2.74 -4.77 -2.04
N TYR A 14 3.51 -4.25 -2.97
CA TYR A 14 4.75 -3.53 -2.70
C TYR A 14 4.54 -2.05 -2.97
N VAL A 15 4.91 -1.20 -2.01
CA VAL A 15 4.71 0.25 -2.07
C VAL A 15 5.93 1.01 -1.61
N HIS A 16 6.11 2.20 -2.17
CA HIS A 16 6.94 3.23 -1.58
C HIS A 16 6.18 3.89 -0.43
N GLN A 17 6.73 3.85 0.79
CA GLN A 17 6.02 4.27 2.00
C GLN A 17 6.89 5.12 2.92
N TRP A 18 6.42 6.33 3.21
CA TRP A 18 7.00 7.22 4.24
C TRP A 18 6.03 8.36 4.58
N PRO A 19 6.19 9.02 5.74
CA PRO A 19 5.44 10.24 6.05
C PRO A 19 5.67 11.32 5.00
N LEU A 20 4.59 11.87 4.44
CA LEU A 20 4.66 12.86 3.35
C LEU A 20 5.57 14.05 3.72
N ARG A 21 6.58 14.28 2.90
CA ARG A 21 7.43 15.47 2.96
C ARG A 21 6.74 16.60 2.21
N TRP A 22 7.19 17.83 2.47
CA TRP A 22 6.63 19.02 1.83
C TRP A 22 6.75 18.96 0.29
N TYR A 23 7.83 18.37 -0.24
CA TYR A 23 8.03 18.25 -1.69
C TYR A 23 7.30 17.05 -2.30
N ASP A 24 6.96 16.02 -1.51
CA ASP A 24 6.17 14.87 -2.01
C ASP A 24 4.78 15.34 -2.44
N ARG A 25 4.22 16.35 -1.74
CA ARG A 25 2.97 17.02 -2.15
C ARG A 25 3.08 17.67 -3.53
N LEU A 26 4.25 18.24 -3.85
CA LEU A 26 4.49 18.84 -5.16
C LEU A 26 4.62 17.76 -6.25
N ILE A 27 5.31 16.66 -5.96
CA ILE A 27 5.39 15.51 -6.88
C ILE A 27 3.99 14.97 -7.16
N TRP A 28 3.18 14.79 -6.11
CA TRP A 28 1.80 14.32 -6.26
C TRP A 28 0.94 15.27 -7.12
N ALA A 29 1.06 16.59 -6.88
CA ALA A 29 0.36 17.60 -7.67
C ALA A 29 0.80 17.65 -9.15
N LEU A 30 2.07 17.33 -9.45
CA LEU A 30 2.62 17.38 -10.81
C LEU A 30 2.42 16.09 -11.59
N PHE A 31 2.49 14.93 -10.94
CA PHE A 31 2.54 13.62 -11.59
C PHE A 31 1.35 12.71 -11.28
N GLY A 32 0.51 13.08 -10.31
CA GLY A 32 -0.68 12.29 -9.93
C GLY A 32 -0.36 10.98 -9.20
N PHE A 33 0.89 10.76 -8.81
CA PHE A 33 1.32 9.63 -7.99
C PHE A 33 2.33 10.08 -6.93
N GLY A 34 2.48 9.26 -5.90
CA GLY A 34 3.42 9.52 -4.81
C GLY A 34 3.54 8.32 -3.87
N PRO A 35 4.36 8.45 -2.83
CA PRO A 35 4.44 7.44 -1.79
C PRO A 35 3.12 7.35 -1.01
N MET A 36 2.81 6.16 -0.51
CA MET A 36 1.73 5.98 0.46
C MET A 36 2.21 6.40 1.85
N GLN A 37 1.29 6.93 2.65
CA GLN A 37 1.56 7.18 4.06
C GLN A 37 1.49 5.88 4.87
N PRO A 38 2.24 5.78 5.98
CA PRO A 38 2.05 4.69 6.93
C PRO A 38 0.59 4.62 7.39
N GLY A 39 -0.05 3.45 7.22
CA GLY A 39 -1.47 3.25 7.53
C GLY A 39 -2.44 3.45 6.36
N GLU A 40 -1.99 4.02 5.24
CA GLU A 40 -2.85 4.27 4.07
C GLU A 40 -3.28 2.97 3.39
N VAL A 41 -2.38 1.97 3.34
CA VAL A 41 -2.70 0.63 2.84
C VAL A 41 -3.83 -0.01 3.65
N GLU A 42 -3.76 0.05 4.97
CA GLU A 42 -4.78 -0.48 5.85
C GLU A 42 -6.10 0.30 5.75
N ALA A 43 -6.04 1.62 5.57
CA ALA A 43 -7.23 2.46 5.39
C ALA A 43 -7.96 2.14 4.08
N ASP A 44 -7.23 2.02 2.97
CA ASP A 44 -7.81 1.85 1.63
C ASP A 44 -8.23 0.40 1.36
N PHE A 45 -7.41 -0.57 1.79
CA PHE A 45 -7.62 -1.98 1.46
C PHE A 45 -8.19 -2.78 2.63
N GLY A 46 -8.06 -2.31 3.88
CA GLY A 46 -8.53 -3.01 5.08
C GLY A 46 -10.02 -3.37 5.09
N PRO A 47 -10.93 -2.58 4.51
CA PRO A 47 -12.34 -2.98 4.37
C PRO A 47 -12.54 -4.26 3.56
N HIS A 48 -11.62 -4.57 2.65
CA HIS A 48 -11.75 -5.63 1.65
C HIS A 48 -10.78 -6.79 1.81
N PHE A 49 -9.67 -6.56 2.52
CA PHE A 49 -8.58 -7.53 2.67
C PHE A 49 -8.22 -7.72 4.14
N TYR A 50 -7.74 -8.92 4.47
CA TYR A 50 -6.87 -9.13 5.62
C TYR A 50 -5.46 -8.73 5.18
N ILE A 51 -4.77 -7.92 5.97
CA ILE A 51 -3.49 -7.31 5.60
C ILE A 51 -2.45 -7.67 6.65
N GLU A 52 -1.34 -8.22 6.20
CA GLU A 52 -0.14 -8.49 7.00
C GLU A 52 1.04 -7.74 6.37
N LYS A 53 1.74 -6.93 7.17
CA LYS A 53 2.96 -6.26 6.72
C LYS A 53 4.12 -7.25 6.79
N LEU A 54 4.69 -7.59 5.63
CA LEU A 54 5.81 -8.53 5.52
C LEU A 54 7.16 -7.85 5.75
N MET A 55 7.30 -6.61 5.27
CA MET A 55 8.53 -5.86 5.39
C MET A 55 8.25 -4.36 5.45
N GLU A 56 9.17 -3.65 6.09
CA GLU A 56 9.25 -2.20 6.06
C GLU A 56 10.73 -1.79 6.13
N ASN A 57 11.12 -0.90 5.23
CA ASN A 57 12.43 -0.28 5.23
C ASN A 57 12.24 1.24 5.21
N CYS A 58 12.80 1.93 6.19
CA CYS A 58 12.79 3.38 6.24
C CYS A 58 14.23 3.90 6.08
N CYS A 59 14.67 4.15 4.85
CA CYS A 59 16.01 4.67 4.60
C CYS A 59 16.19 6.16 4.95
N GLY A 60 15.09 6.87 5.27
CA GLY A 60 15.12 8.18 5.92
C GLY A 60 15.68 9.35 5.11
N SER A 61 16.47 9.09 4.05
CA SER A 61 17.13 10.09 3.22
C SER A 61 17.07 9.70 1.73
N GLY A 62 17.09 10.70 0.85
CA GLY A 62 17.03 10.51 -0.60
C GLY A 62 15.63 10.61 -1.22
N PHE A 63 15.58 10.35 -2.53
CA PHE A 63 14.38 10.41 -3.36
C PHE A 63 13.39 9.28 -3.04
N LEU A 64 13.88 8.08 -2.77
CA LEU A 64 13.12 6.96 -2.22
C LEU A 64 13.46 6.83 -0.74
N ALA A 65 12.52 7.20 0.13
CA ALA A 65 12.78 7.30 1.56
C ALA A 65 12.34 6.06 2.37
N GLY A 66 11.60 5.16 1.73
CA GLY A 66 11.14 3.95 2.36
C GLY A 66 10.26 3.09 1.47
N GLU A 67 10.12 1.84 1.85
CA GLU A 67 9.40 0.81 1.12
C GLU A 67 8.71 -0.11 2.12
N ALA A 68 7.56 -0.65 1.72
CA ALA A 68 6.84 -1.64 2.50
C ALA A 68 6.22 -2.69 1.58
N ALA A 69 6.11 -3.92 2.07
CA ALA A 69 5.39 -4.98 1.38
C ALA A 69 4.35 -5.57 2.31
N TYR A 70 3.19 -5.85 1.73
CA TYR A 70 2.03 -6.36 2.43
C TYR A 70 1.54 -7.62 1.74
N LEU A 71 1.28 -8.67 2.52
CA LEU A 71 0.47 -9.80 2.09
C LEU A 71 -0.99 -9.45 2.34
N MET A 72 -1.81 -9.52 1.30
CA MET A 72 -3.23 -9.22 1.36
C MET A 72 -4.04 -10.44 0.95
N ALA A 73 -4.96 -10.87 1.81
CA ALA A 73 -5.90 -11.95 1.50
C ALA A 73 -7.31 -11.37 1.34
N ARG A 74 -7.98 -11.67 0.23
CA ARG A 74 -9.33 -11.16 -0.06
C ARG A 74 -10.32 -11.72 0.96
N LYS A 75 -11.04 -10.83 1.66
CA LYS A 75 -12.17 -11.23 2.49
C LYS A 75 -13.26 -11.84 1.61
N GLY A 76 -13.75 -13.02 1.98
CA GLY A 76 -14.92 -13.60 1.35
C GLY A 76 -16.13 -12.68 1.54
N GLY A 77 -16.82 -12.36 0.45
CA GLY A 77 -18.16 -11.79 0.55
C GLY A 77 -19.13 -12.89 0.96
N THR A 78 -20.00 -12.62 1.92
CA THR A 78 -21.26 -13.39 1.99
C THR A 78 -21.95 -13.23 0.64
N ALA A 79 -22.09 -14.35 -0.08
CA ALA A 79 -22.83 -14.43 -1.33
C ALA A 79 -24.29 -14.01 -1.15
#